data_AF-A0A1G3TCM1-F1
#
_entry.id   AF-A0A1G3TCM1-F1
#
_cell.length_a   1.000
_cell.length_b   1.000
_cell.length_c   1.000
_cell.angle_alpha   90.00
_cell.angle_beta   90.00
_cell.angle_gamma   90.00
#
_symmetry.space_group_name_H-M   'P 1'
#
loop_
_entity.id
_entity.type
_entity.pdbx_description
1 polymer ?
#
loop_
_entity_poly.entity_id
_entity_poly.type
_entity_poly.pdbx_seq_one_letter_code
_entity_poly.pdbx_strand_id
1 'polypeptide(L)'
;MTKTYIWSLFTRLFHILLIIAVCAIFLIAEFENLLDYHAIVGYTIGLLLLFRIAWGFLDVKHSKFKDFNFNIEDLKEYLLNIFGNKKEYAGHNPASSWAIIAMIILGLASVISGVVVFGTQEGMGILSFLNTSRYKDMDFFEDMHEFFTNAFMFVIFIHIAGALLDRFLHNSKAVESMIFGYKEGDGKSVKLTRFQQLFGVLWIGLALILFTYLLLTPSNILIKDSNKAVDYRAEHEQFYKECISCHTLYPPYLLPKESWVKMMDDLENHFGDDASLDEADKNSIKDYLVKNSAQTSTKESAQKILKSIKNSDTIAVTKTAYWQNKHDAIDKSIFKSKKVGNISNCKACHKNIERGLLNDRDIQIAKGV
;
A
#
# COMPACT_ATOMS: atom_id res chain seq x y z
N MET A 1 -41.10 23.72 9.86
CA MET A 1 -39.93 24.16 9.06
C MET A 1 -39.89 23.31 7.78
N THR A 2 -39.72 23.95 6.63
CA THR A 2 -39.59 23.30 5.32
C THR A 2 -38.23 22.59 5.23
N LYS A 3 -38.20 21.41 4.60
CA LYS A 3 -36.95 20.66 4.36
C LYS A 3 -36.50 20.89 2.92
N THR A 4 -35.29 21.39 2.75
CA THR A 4 -34.65 21.55 1.44
C THR A 4 -33.72 20.38 1.16
N TYR A 5 -33.85 19.76 -0.01
CA TYR A 5 -32.90 18.74 -0.47
C TYR A 5 -31.62 19.40 -1.00
N ILE A 6 -30.50 19.16 -0.32
CA ILE A 6 -29.20 19.80 -0.59
C ILE A 6 -28.22 18.82 -1.23
N TRP A 7 -28.06 17.63 -0.64
CA TRP A 7 -27.09 16.65 -1.12
C TRP A 7 -27.77 15.60 -1.97
N SER A 8 -27.29 15.39 -3.20
CA SER A 8 -27.83 14.35 -4.08
C SER A 8 -27.59 12.94 -3.51
N LEU A 9 -28.38 11.95 -3.94
CA LEU A 9 -28.22 10.56 -3.49
C LEU A 9 -26.82 10.04 -3.85
N PHE A 10 -26.33 10.34 -5.06
CA PHE A 10 -25.02 9.88 -5.52
C PHE A 10 -23.88 10.53 -4.75
N THR A 11 -24.01 11.80 -4.35
CA THR A 11 -23.05 12.45 -3.45
C THR A 11 -22.96 11.72 -2.11
N ARG A 12 -24.11 11.31 -1.55
CA ARG A 12 -24.17 10.56 -0.28
C ARG A 12 -23.61 9.14 -0.40
N LEU A 13 -23.98 8.42 -1.46
CA LEU A 13 -23.45 7.08 -1.72
C LEU A 13 -21.94 7.09 -1.92
N PHE A 14 -21.42 8.02 -2.73
CA PHE A 14 -19.98 8.23 -2.88
C PHE A 14 -19.30 8.48 -1.53
N HIS A 15 -19.85 9.37 -0.71
CA HIS A 15 -19.25 9.73 0.57
C HIS A 15 -19.19 8.53 1.53
N ILE A 16 -20.26 7.74 1.63
CA ILE A 16 -20.29 6.54 2.47
C ILE A 16 -19.32 5.48 1.94
N LEU A 17 -19.29 5.24 0.62
CA LEU A 17 -18.34 4.30 0.02
C LEU A 17 -16.89 4.72 0.25
N LEU A 18 -16.60 6.03 0.14
CA LEU A 18 -15.26 6.55 0.42
C LEU A 18 -14.90 6.40 1.90
N ILE A 19 -15.81 6.68 2.83
CA ILE A 19 -15.57 6.43 4.27
C ILE A 19 -15.25 4.96 4.51
N ILE A 20 -16.05 4.04 3.99
CA ILE A 20 -15.84 2.59 4.17
C ILE A 20 -14.47 2.18 3.60
N ALA A 21 -14.12 2.66 2.41
CA ALA A 21 -12.85 2.35 1.77
C ALA A 21 -11.65 2.94 2.54
N VAL A 22 -11.74 4.18 3.02
CA VAL A 22 -10.69 4.80 3.84
C VAL A 22 -10.53 4.08 5.18
N CYS A 23 -11.64 3.72 5.85
CA CYS A 23 -11.56 2.93 7.08
C CYS A 23 -10.93 1.56 6.82
N ALA A 24 -11.32 0.89 5.74
CA ALA A 24 -10.74 -0.40 5.37
C ALA A 24 -9.23 -0.29 5.11
N ILE A 25 -8.79 0.68 4.30
CA ILE A 25 -7.37 0.83 3.97
C ILE A 25 -6.54 1.21 5.20
N PHE A 26 -7.07 2.06 6.09
CA PHE A 26 -6.41 2.43 7.35
C PHE A 26 -6.21 1.23 8.28
N LEU A 27 -7.20 0.33 8.36
CA LEU A 27 -7.12 -0.84 9.23
C LEU A 27 -6.18 -1.93 8.70
N ILE A 28 -5.94 -1.99 7.40
CA ILE A 28 -5.13 -3.04 6.77
C ILE A 28 -3.72 -2.58 6.36
N ALA A 29 -3.43 -1.28 6.43
CA ALA A 29 -2.18 -0.70 5.90
C ALA A 29 -0.90 -1.31 6.53
N GLU A 30 -0.94 -1.69 7.80
CA GLU A 30 0.21 -2.24 8.54
C GLU A 30 0.41 -3.75 8.35
N PHE A 31 -0.43 -4.42 7.55
CA PHE A 31 -0.41 -5.87 7.38
C PHE A 31 0.12 -6.25 6.00
N GLU A 32 1.38 -6.67 5.93
CA GLU A 32 2.07 -7.10 4.69
C GLU A 32 1.29 -8.21 3.96
N ASN A 33 0.74 -9.18 4.70
CA ASN A 33 -0.07 -10.25 4.12
C ASN A 33 -1.43 -9.79 3.55
N LEU A 34 -1.80 -8.52 3.77
CA LEU A 34 -3.00 -7.89 3.22
C LEU A 34 -2.68 -6.85 2.13
N LEU A 35 -1.43 -6.78 1.66
CA LEU A 35 -0.98 -5.83 0.64
C LEU A 35 -1.82 -5.86 -0.63
N ASP A 36 -2.24 -7.04 -1.09
CA ASP A 36 -3.14 -7.16 -2.24
C ASP A 36 -4.47 -6.45 -1.97
N TYR A 37 -5.07 -6.64 -0.79
CA TYR A 37 -6.31 -5.97 -0.40
C TYR A 37 -6.10 -4.45 -0.24
N HIS A 38 -4.95 -4.03 0.29
CA HIS A 38 -4.56 -2.63 0.36
C HIS A 38 -4.56 -1.98 -1.04
N ALA A 39 -3.91 -2.62 -2.01
CA ALA A 39 -3.88 -2.15 -3.40
C ALA A 39 -5.29 -2.11 -4.03
N ILE A 40 -6.12 -3.15 -3.83
CA ILE A 40 -7.50 -3.21 -4.35
C ILE A 40 -8.35 -2.06 -3.82
N VAL A 41 -8.29 -1.80 -2.50
CA VAL A 41 -9.00 -0.69 -1.88
C VAL A 41 -8.45 0.65 -2.38
N GLY A 42 -7.12 0.78 -2.53
CA GLY A 42 -6.47 1.97 -3.10
C GLY A 42 -6.96 2.31 -4.52
N TYR A 43 -7.02 1.32 -5.42
CA TYR A 43 -7.59 1.50 -6.77
C TYR A 43 -9.07 1.92 -6.72
N THR A 44 -9.83 1.35 -5.78
CA THR A 44 -11.25 1.69 -5.59
C THR A 44 -11.42 3.13 -5.10
N ILE A 45 -10.59 3.58 -4.14
CA ILE A 45 -10.52 4.97 -3.70
C ILE A 45 -10.18 5.89 -4.86
N GLY A 46 -9.19 5.53 -5.69
CA GLY A 46 -8.83 6.29 -6.88
C GLY A 46 -10.02 6.52 -7.81
N LEU A 47 -10.79 5.47 -8.12
CA LEU A 47 -11.97 5.57 -8.96
C LEU A 47 -13.09 6.41 -8.32
N LEU A 48 -13.28 6.33 -6.99
CA LEU A 48 -14.22 7.17 -6.25
C LEU A 48 -13.77 8.65 -6.26
N LEU A 49 -12.48 8.95 -6.15
CA LEU A 49 -11.99 10.33 -6.24
C LEU A 49 -12.16 10.90 -7.65
N LEU A 50 -11.93 10.08 -8.69
CA LEU A 50 -12.22 10.46 -10.08
C LEU A 50 -13.72 10.72 -10.29
N PHE A 51 -14.60 9.92 -9.68
CA PHE A 51 -16.04 10.24 -9.64
C PHE A 51 -16.25 11.62 -9.06
N ARG A 52 -15.67 11.90 -7.89
CA ARG A 52 -15.91 13.17 -7.18
C ARG A 52 -15.46 14.38 -8.00
N ILE A 53 -14.34 14.26 -8.72
CA ILE A 53 -13.86 15.30 -9.64
C ILE A 53 -14.89 15.53 -10.75
N ALA A 54 -15.25 14.48 -11.49
CA ALA A 54 -16.23 14.60 -12.58
C ALA A 54 -17.58 15.13 -12.07
N TRP A 55 -18.05 14.61 -10.94
CA TRP A 55 -19.26 15.05 -10.25
C TRP A 55 -19.17 16.50 -9.78
N GLY A 56 -17.99 17.01 -9.39
CA GLY A 56 -17.79 18.41 -9.02
C GLY A 56 -17.95 19.41 -10.17
N PHE A 57 -17.92 18.95 -11.42
CA PHE A 57 -18.28 19.75 -12.60
C PHE A 57 -19.72 19.52 -13.05
N LEU A 58 -20.24 18.30 -12.87
CA LEU A 58 -21.53 17.87 -13.39
C LEU A 58 -22.71 18.05 -12.42
N ASP A 59 -22.50 18.06 -11.11
CA ASP A 59 -23.59 18.03 -10.12
C ASP A 59 -24.38 19.35 -10.08
N VAL A 60 -25.38 19.39 -9.24
CA VAL A 60 -26.26 20.51 -8.93
C VAL A 60 -25.65 21.48 -7.91
N LYS A 61 -26.36 22.60 -7.71
CA LYS A 61 -26.03 23.64 -6.73
C LYS A 61 -25.62 23.03 -5.38
N HIS A 62 -24.56 23.58 -4.79
CA HIS A 62 -23.88 23.20 -3.55
C HIS A 62 -22.78 22.13 -3.66
N SER A 63 -22.79 21.27 -4.68
CA SER A 63 -21.75 20.26 -4.88
C SER A 63 -20.70 20.63 -5.93
N LYS A 64 -20.96 21.67 -6.74
CA LYS A 64 -20.04 22.12 -7.79
C LYS A 64 -18.82 22.79 -7.18
N PHE A 65 -17.65 22.62 -7.78
CA PHE A 65 -16.46 23.36 -7.37
C PHE A 65 -16.61 24.88 -7.51
N LYS A 66 -17.50 25.35 -8.42
CA LYS A 66 -17.83 26.77 -8.54
C LYS A 66 -18.63 27.33 -7.35
N ASP A 67 -19.28 26.47 -6.56
CA ASP A 67 -20.04 26.86 -5.39
C ASP A 67 -19.16 26.87 -4.12
N PHE A 68 -17.87 26.50 -4.24
CA PHE A 68 -16.94 26.45 -3.12
C PHE A 68 -16.42 27.84 -2.82
N ASN A 69 -16.17 28.09 -1.53
CA ASN A 69 -15.59 29.35 -1.09
C ASN A 69 -14.08 29.17 -0.81
N PHE A 70 -13.26 29.74 -1.70
CA PHE A 70 -11.80 29.77 -1.56
C PHE A 70 -11.26 31.15 -1.18
N ASN A 71 -12.11 32.06 -0.72
CA ASN A 71 -11.65 33.34 -0.17
C ASN A 71 -10.91 33.10 1.17
N ILE A 72 -9.71 33.67 1.31
CA ILE A 72 -8.84 33.47 2.47
C ILE A 72 -9.34 34.25 3.68
N GLU A 73 -9.89 35.44 3.46
CA GLU A 73 -10.49 36.25 4.53
C GLU A 73 -11.69 35.53 5.17
N ASP A 74 -12.58 34.97 4.35
CA ASP A 74 -13.73 34.16 4.80
C ASP A 74 -13.28 32.90 5.55
N LEU A 75 -12.18 32.27 5.13
CA LEU A 75 -11.59 31.15 5.85
C LEU A 75 -11.07 31.58 7.22
N LYS A 76 -10.33 32.70 7.30
CA LYS A 76 -9.81 33.22 8.56
C LYS A 76 -10.95 33.61 9.51
N GLU A 77 -11.94 34.33 9.01
CA GLU A 77 -13.13 34.70 9.78
C GLU A 77 -13.86 33.46 10.31
N TYR A 78 -14.04 32.44 9.46
CA TYR A 78 -14.67 31.18 9.84
C TYR A 78 -13.89 30.47 10.97
N LEU A 79 -12.57 30.42 10.88
CA LEU A 79 -11.72 29.73 11.88
C LEU A 79 -11.65 30.51 13.20
N LEU A 80 -11.57 31.84 13.17
CA LEU A 80 -11.51 32.67 14.37
C LEU A 80 -12.82 32.66 15.15
N ASN A 81 -13.95 32.52 14.45
CA ASN A 81 -15.28 32.48 15.07
C ASN A 81 -15.79 31.06 15.33
N ILE A 82 -14.91 30.05 15.35
CA ILE A 82 -15.34 28.65 15.56
C ILE A 82 -16.00 28.44 16.93
N PHE A 83 -15.59 29.20 17.95
CA PHE A 83 -16.18 29.19 19.30
C PHE A 83 -17.18 30.35 19.53
N GLY A 84 -17.42 31.19 18.53
CA GLY A 84 -18.27 32.38 18.61
C GLY A 84 -19.53 32.27 17.75
N ASN A 85 -20.24 33.39 17.55
CA ASN A 85 -21.41 33.41 16.67
C ASN A 85 -20.97 33.25 15.21
N LYS A 86 -21.32 32.10 14.64
CA LYS A 86 -20.86 31.69 13.33
C LYS A 86 -21.91 31.95 12.25
N LYS A 87 -21.45 32.40 11.08
CA LYS A 87 -22.28 32.49 9.88
C LYS A 87 -22.74 31.10 9.43
N GLU A 88 -24.04 30.94 9.21
CA GLU A 88 -24.57 29.69 8.65
C GLU A 88 -24.33 29.61 7.13
N TYR A 89 -23.85 28.45 6.67
CA TYR A 89 -23.67 28.15 5.25
C TYR A 89 -24.68 27.09 4.81
N ALA A 90 -25.37 27.32 3.69
CA ALA A 90 -26.34 26.36 3.16
C ALA A 90 -25.67 25.09 2.61
N GLY A 91 -24.53 25.24 1.93
CA GLY A 91 -23.70 24.15 1.43
C GLY A 91 -22.36 24.07 2.19
N HIS A 92 -21.26 24.06 1.45
CA HIS A 92 -19.92 24.08 2.04
C HIS A 92 -19.61 25.42 2.70
N ASN A 93 -18.99 25.35 3.87
CA ASN A 93 -18.29 26.49 4.47
C ASN A 93 -16.85 26.59 3.91
N PRO A 94 -16.16 27.74 4.07
CA PRO A 94 -14.81 27.93 3.54
C PRO A 94 -13.83 26.83 3.95
N ALA A 95 -13.77 26.47 5.24
CA ALA A 95 -12.88 25.41 5.71
C ALA A 95 -13.15 24.05 5.04
N SER A 96 -14.42 23.69 4.88
CA SER A 96 -14.81 22.45 4.18
C SER A 96 -14.50 22.49 2.69
N SER A 97 -14.60 23.65 2.04
CA SER A 97 -14.22 23.82 0.63
C SER A 97 -12.73 23.55 0.42
N TRP A 98 -11.86 24.12 1.28
CA TRP A 98 -10.42 23.86 1.27
C TRP A 98 -10.10 22.40 1.59
N ALA A 99 -10.72 21.84 2.63
CA ALA A 99 -10.49 20.45 3.04
C ALA A 99 -10.85 19.45 1.94
N ILE A 100 -11.95 19.64 1.22
CA ILE A 100 -12.35 18.73 0.12
C ILE A 100 -11.33 18.73 -1.01
N ILE A 101 -10.82 19.89 -1.42
CA ILE A 101 -9.79 19.96 -2.47
C ILE A 101 -8.48 19.33 -1.99
N ALA A 102 -8.06 19.62 -0.76
CA ALA A 102 -6.88 19.02 -0.17
C ALA A 102 -7.01 17.49 -0.12
N MET A 103 -8.15 16.94 0.32
CA MET A 103 -8.43 15.51 0.33
C MET A 103 -8.42 14.89 -1.06
N ILE A 104 -8.97 15.56 -2.08
CA ILE A 104 -8.93 15.06 -3.47
C ILE A 104 -7.49 14.99 -3.99
N ILE A 105 -6.71 16.05 -3.81
CA ILE A 105 -5.33 16.14 -4.29
C ILE A 105 -4.46 15.11 -3.57
N LEU A 106 -4.48 15.11 -2.23
CA LEU A 106 -3.66 14.21 -1.43
C LEU A 106 -4.09 12.75 -1.60
N GLY A 107 -5.39 12.48 -1.70
CA GLY A 107 -5.91 11.14 -1.96
C GLY A 107 -5.47 10.61 -3.34
N LEU A 108 -5.53 11.43 -4.39
CA LEU A 108 -5.02 11.03 -5.71
C LEU A 108 -3.51 10.87 -5.73
N ALA A 109 -2.77 11.77 -5.07
CA ALA A 109 -1.32 11.64 -4.93
C ALA A 109 -0.94 10.36 -4.17
N SER A 110 -1.70 9.99 -3.13
CA SER A 110 -1.54 8.74 -2.39
C SER A 110 -1.78 7.51 -3.28
N VAL A 111 -2.86 7.52 -4.08
CA VAL A 111 -3.14 6.41 -5.01
C VAL A 111 -2.06 6.30 -6.07
N ILE A 112 -1.65 7.41 -6.69
CA ILE A 112 -0.63 7.41 -7.75
C ILE A 112 0.72 6.93 -7.20
N SER A 113 1.17 7.48 -6.06
CA SER A 113 2.41 7.04 -5.40
C SER A 113 2.34 5.57 -5.00
N GLY A 114 1.21 5.09 -4.47
CA GLY A 114 1.03 3.68 -4.10
C GLY A 114 1.14 2.74 -5.31
N VAL A 115 0.55 3.12 -6.46
CA VAL A 115 0.70 2.35 -7.71
C VAL A 115 2.15 2.34 -8.21
N VAL A 116 2.91 3.41 -7.97
CA VAL A 116 4.33 3.46 -8.29
C VAL A 116 5.12 2.51 -7.38
N VAL A 117 4.97 2.58 -6.06
CA VAL A 117 5.67 1.68 -5.11
C VAL A 117 5.33 0.23 -5.39
N PHE A 118 4.05 -0.08 -5.60
CA PHE A 118 3.59 -1.43 -5.93
C PHE A 118 4.23 -1.97 -7.23
N GLY A 119 4.53 -1.08 -8.18
CA GLY A 119 5.25 -1.42 -9.40
C GLY A 119 6.76 -1.53 -9.23
N THR A 120 7.39 -0.57 -8.55
CA THR A 120 8.86 -0.44 -8.46
C THR A 120 9.46 -1.36 -7.40
N GLN A 121 8.86 -1.41 -6.20
CA GLN A 121 9.36 -2.17 -5.05
C GLN A 121 8.92 -3.63 -5.14
N GLU A 122 7.63 -3.86 -5.29
CA GLU A 122 7.05 -5.20 -5.28
C GLU A 122 7.16 -5.92 -6.63
N GLY A 123 7.29 -5.19 -7.74
CA GLY A 123 7.26 -5.77 -9.09
C GLY A 123 5.87 -6.25 -9.50
N MET A 124 4.82 -5.60 -9.00
CA MET A 124 3.43 -6.02 -9.16
C MET A 124 2.58 -4.96 -9.87
N GLY A 125 1.44 -5.39 -10.41
CA GLY A 125 0.47 -4.52 -11.05
C GLY A 125 0.93 -3.87 -12.36
N ILE A 126 0.24 -2.79 -12.73
CA ILE A 126 0.36 -2.18 -14.06
C ILE A 126 1.70 -1.49 -14.30
N LEU A 127 2.37 -1.05 -13.22
CA LEU A 127 3.68 -0.42 -13.27
C LEU A 127 4.84 -1.38 -12.93
N SER A 128 4.59 -2.69 -12.89
CA SER A 128 5.64 -3.71 -12.65
C SER A 128 6.83 -3.63 -13.61
N PHE A 129 6.65 -3.06 -14.80
CA PHE A 129 7.74 -2.80 -15.76
C PHE A 129 8.77 -1.77 -15.25
N LEU A 130 8.46 -1.03 -14.19
CA LEU A 130 9.39 -0.12 -13.51
C LEU A 130 10.29 -0.84 -12.49
N ASN A 131 10.01 -2.10 -12.11
CA ASN A 131 10.89 -2.91 -11.26
C ASN A 131 12.17 -3.27 -12.02
N THR A 132 13.11 -2.33 -12.02
CA THR A 132 14.35 -2.40 -12.78
C THR A 132 15.49 -1.88 -11.92
N SER A 133 16.72 -2.20 -12.32
CA SER A 133 17.92 -1.72 -11.64
C SER A 133 18.08 -0.19 -11.64
N ARG A 134 17.31 0.53 -12.47
CA ARG A 134 17.30 1.99 -12.57
C ARG A 134 16.52 2.66 -11.43
N TYR A 135 15.49 2.00 -10.92
CA TYR A 135 14.58 2.47 -9.86
C TYR A 135 14.80 1.69 -8.56
N LYS A 136 16.08 1.46 -8.20
CA LYS A 136 16.48 0.75 -6.98
C LYS A 136 16.23 1.53 -5.69
N ASP A 137 16.05 2.85 -5.78
CA ASP A 137 15.74 3.69 -4.62
C ASP A 137 14.27 3.53 -4.25
N MET A 138 13.94 2.35 -3.71
CA MET A 138 12.58 1.95 -3.35
C MET A 138 12.07 2.77 -2.17
N ASP A 139 12.95 3.09 -1.22
CA ASP A 139 12.63 3.90 -0.04
C ASP A 139 12.09 5.28 -0.45
N PHE A 140 12.66 5.92 -1.48
CA PHE A 140 12.15 7.21 -1.96
C PHE A 140 10.67 7.13 -2.37
N PHE A 141 10.26 6.07 -3.08
CA PHE A 141 8.88 5.93 -3.51
C PHE A 141 7.96 5.58 -2.33
N GLU A 142 8.42 4.72 -1.43
CA GLU A 142 7.75 4.34 -0.19
C GLU A 142 7.51 5.58 0.68
N ASP A 143 8.55 6.37 0.95
CA ASP A 143 8.50 7.63 1.71
C ASP A 143 7.53 8.64 1.08
N MET A 144 7.49 8.73 -0.26
CA MET A 144 6.51 9.57 -0.95
C MET A 144 5.07 9.10 -0.71
N HIS A 145 4.83 7.79 -0.76
CA HIS A 145 3.51 7.23 -0.50
C HIS A 145 3.09 7.45 0.96
N GLU A 146 3.98 7.20 1.92
CA GLU A 146 3.76 7.46 3.33
C GLU A 146 3.49 8.95 3.60
N PHE A 147 4.25 9.85 2.97
CA PHE A 147 4.02 11.28 3.11
C PHE A 147 2.62 11.70 2.66
N PHE A 148 2.19 11.28 1.45
CA PHE A 148 0.88 11.65 0.94
C PHE A 148 -0.26 11.02 1.72
N THR A 149 -0.13 9.76 2.14
CA THR A 149 -1.14 9.05 2.92
C THR A 149 -1.28 9.65 4.33
N ASN A 150 -0.17 9.96 5.00
CA ASN A 150 -0.19 10.63 6.31
C ASN A 150 -0.80 12.03 6.22
N ALA A 151 -0.43 12.81 5.20
CA ALA A 151 -1.03 14.11 4.96
C ALA A 151 -2.53 14.01 4.65
N PHE A 152 -2.94 13.02 3.85
CA PHE A 152 -4.34 12.75 3.55
C PHE A 152 -5.14 12.40 4.80
N MET A 153 -4.65 11.47 5.62
CA MET A 153 -5.27 11.07 6.89
C MET A 153 -5.37 12.24 7.87
N PHE A 154 -4.33 13.08 7.96
CA PHE A 154 -4.36 14.28 8.78
C PHE A 154 -5.50 15.22 8.40
N VAL A 155 -5.70 15.48 7.11
CA VAL A 155 -6.81 16.32 6.63
C VAL A 155 -8.17 15.65 6.90
N ILE A 156 -8.29 14.33 6.77
CA ILE A 156 -9.51 13.58 7.12
C ILE A 156 -9.84 13.76 8.61
N PHE A 157 -8.85 13.62 9.50
CA PHE A 157 -9.07 13.80 10.94
C PHE A 157 -9.50 15.23 11.26
N ILE A 158 -8.87 16.25 10.65
CA ILE A 158 -9.32 17.64 10.77
C ILE A 158 -10.74 17.83 10.25
N HIS A 159 -11.08 17.21 9.13
CA HIS A 159 -12.42 17.28 8.55
C HIS A 159 -13.48 16.71 9.50
N ILE A 160 -13.24 15.53 10.06
CA ILE A 160 -14.12 14.89 11.04
C ILE A 160 -14.23 15.74 12.30
N ALA A 161 -13.09 16.19 12.86
CA ALA A 161 -13.06 17.05 14.03
C ALA A 161 -13.85 18.35 13.80
N GLY A 162 -13.69 18.99 12.64
CA GLY A 162 -14.42 20.19 12.27
C GLY A 162 -15.94 19.96 12.17
N ALA A 163 -16.36 18.82 11.60
CA ALA A 163 -17.78 18.45 11.52
C ALA A 163 -18.39 18.17 12.91
N LEU A 164 -17.64 17.50 13.78
CA LEU A 164 -18.06 17.23 15.16
C LEU A 164 -18.10 18.50 16.00
N LEU A 165 -17.09 19.37 15.90
CA LEU A 165 -17.09 20.67 16.59
C LEU A 165 -18.27 21.54 16.15
N ASP A 166 -18.55 21.60 14.84
CA ASP A 166 -19.71 22.31 14.31
C ASP A 166 -21.03 21.74 14.85
N ARG A 167 -21.10 20.41 15.00
CA ARG A 167 -22.24 19.74 15.60
C ARG A 167 -22.41 20.12 17.08
N PHE A 168 -21.36 20.05 17.89
CA PHE A 168 -21.46 20.22 19.34
C PHE A 168 -21.56 21.68 19.78
N LEU A 169 -20.85 22.60 19.10
CA LEU A 169 -20.83 24.01 19.47
C LEU A 169 -22.02 24.79 18.89
N HIS A 170 -22.44 24.45 17.66
CA HIS A 170 -23.44 25.23 16.91
C HIS A 170 -24.74 24.46 16.67
N ASN A 171 -24.91 23.27 17.25
CA ASN A 171 -26.04 22.36 16.99
C ASN A 171 -26.30 22.14 15.49
N SER A 172 -25.23 22.23 14.68
CA SER A 172 -25.32 22.12 13.24
C SER A 172 -25.83 20.73 12.85
N LYS A 173 -26.78 20.69 11.90
CA LYS A 173 -27.30 19.45 11.31
C LYS A 173 -26.52 19.04 10.05
N ALA A 174 -25.24 19.43 9.95
CA ALA A 174 -24.41 19.14 8.78
C ALA A 174 -24.25 17.64 8.54
N VAL A 175 -23.98 16.86 9.60
CA VAL A 175 -23.82 15.40 9.52
C VAL A 175 -25.13 14.74 9.09
N GLU A 176 -26.26 15.11 9.71
CA GLU A 176 -27.58 14.59 9.32
C GLU A 176 -27.95 14.99 7.90
N SER A 177 -27.59 16.20 7.46
CA SER A 177 -27.80 16.60 6.08
C SER A 177 -27.04 15.69 5.12
N MET A 178 -25.81 15.28 5.47
CA MET A 178 -25.01 14.39 4.64
C MET A 178 -25.53 12.95 4.62
N ILE A 179 -26.24 12.51 5.67
CA ILE A 179 -26.85 11.17 5.76
C ILE A 179 -28.20 11.14 5.03
N PHE A 180 -29.10 12.08 5.35
CA PHE A 180 -30.47 12.08 4.85
C PHE A 180 -30.65 12.88 3.57
N GLY A 181 -29.76 13.84 3.29
CA GLY A 181 -29.81 14.72 2.12
C GLY A 181 -30.51 16.06 2.33
N TYR A 182 -31.14 16.26 3.49
CA TYR A 182 -32.01 17.40 3.75
C TYR A 182 -31.45 18.33 4.83
N LYS A 183 -31.70 19.62 4.66
CA LYS A 183 -31.48 20.66 5.68
C LYS A 183 -32.76 21.45 5.88
N GLU A 184 -32.97 22.00 7.07
CA GLU A 184 -34.09 22.89 7.35
C GLU A 184 -33.85 24.26 6.67
N GLY A 185 -34.86 24.78 5.96
CA GLY A 185 -34.80 26.08 5.29
C GLY A 185 -35.66 26.14 4.03
N ASP A 186 -35.97 27.37 3.58
CA ASP A 186 -36.84 27.66 2.43
C ASP A 186 -36.11 27.68 1.06
N GLY A 187 -35.03 26.92 0.95
CA GLY A 187 -34.23 26.83 -0.27
C GLY A 187 -34.92 26.04 -1.39
N LYS A 188 -34.52 26.30 -2.65
CA LYS A 188 -34.93 25.46 -3.77
C LYS A 188 -34.23 24.10 -3.65
N SER A 189 -35.04 23.05 -3.51
CA SER A 189 -34.53 21.68 -3.50
C SER A 189 -33.82 21.34 -4.82
N VAL A 190 -32.68 20.68 -4.68
CA VAL A 190 -31.89 20.13 -5.77
C VAL A 190 -32.73 19.12 -6.57
N LYS A 191 -32.64 19.18 -7.91
CA LYS A 191 -33.19 18.17 -8.82
C LYS A 191 -32.12 17.73 -9.81
N LEU A 192 -31.92 16.41 -9.91
CA LEU A 192 -30.99 15.82 -10.86
C LEU A 192 -31.63 15.68 -12.25
N THR A 193 -30.84 15.90 -13.29
CA THR A 193 -31.21 15.57 -14.68
C THR A 193 -31.08 14.06 -14.93
N ARG A 194 -31.74 13.55 -15.97
CA ARG A 194 -31.61 12.15 -16.41
C ARG A 194 -30.15 11.77 -16.69
N PHE A 195 -29.39 12.69 -17.27
CA PHE A 195 -27.95 12.51 -17.53
C PHE A 195 -27.16 12.34 -16.23
N GLN A 196 -27.37 13.22 -15.25
CA GLN A 196 -26.70 13.12 -13.94
C GLN A 196 -27.07 11.82 -13.20
N GLN A 197 -28.33 11.40 -13.28
CA GLN A 197 -28.78 10.13 -12.71
C GLN A 197 -28.08 8.94 -13.34
N LEU A 198 -28.04 8.89 -14.69
CA LEU A 198 -27.37 7.82 -15.42
C LEU A 198 -25.87 7.81 -15.10
N PHE A 199 -25.22 8.97 -15.11
CA PHE A 199 -23.80 9.09 -14.73
C PHE A 199 -23.53 8.55 -13.33
N GLY A 200 -24.35 8.95 -12.35
CA GLY A 200 -24.23 8.48 -10.97
C GLY A 200 -24.38 6.96 -10.84
N VAL A 201 -25.40 6.37 -11.50
CA VAL A 201 -25.62 4.91 -11.49
C VAL A 201 -24.45 4.18 -12.15
N LEU A 202 -24.03 4.63 -13.34
CA LEU A 202 -22.94 3.98 -14.07
C LEU A 202 -21.63 4.02 -13.31
N TRP A 203 -21.31 5.14 -12.64
CA TRP A 203 -20.05 5.24 -11.92
C TRP A 203 -20.02 4.43 -10.62
N ILE A 204 -21.10 4.47 -9.84
CA ILE A 204 -21.20 3.63 -8.64
C ILE A 204 -21.18 2.15 -9.04
N GLY A 205 -21.87 1.79 -10.13
CA GLY A 205 -21.79 0.45 -10.72
C GLY A 205 -20.36 0.08 -11.12
N LEU A 206 -19.65 0.98 -11.81
CA LEU A 206 -18.26 0.78 -12.21
C LEU A 206 -17.32 0.59 -10.99
N ALA A 207 -17.53 1.35 -9.90
CA ALA A 207 -16.74 1.19 -8.68
C ALA A 207 -16.94 -0.18 -8.02
N LEU A 208 -18.19 -0.64 -7.92
CA LEU A 208 -18.50 -1.96 -7.37
C LEU A 208 -18.00 -3.10 -8.27
N ILE A 209 -18.14 -2.95 -9.59
CA ILE A 209 -17.65 -3.91 -10.57
C ILE A 209 -16.11 -3.99 -10.51
N LEU A 210 -15.42 -2.84 -10.47
CA LEU A 210 -13.96 -2.81 -10.36
C LEU A 210 -13.50 -3.52 -9.07
N PHE A 211 -14.06 -3.13 -7.92
CA PHE A 211 -13.70 -3.74 -6.63
C PHE A 211 -13.90 -5.26 -6.65
N THR A 212 -15.06 -5.70 -7.15
CA THR A 212 -15.39 -7.14 -7.24
C THR A 212 -14.48 -7.88 -8.23
N TYR A 213 -14.23 -7.28 -9.40
CA TYR A 213 -13.33 -7.83 -10.41
C TYR A 213 -11.92 -8.03 -9.86
N LEU A 214 -11.40 -7.02 -9.17
CA LEU A 214 -10.08 -7.05 -8.56
C LEU A 214 -9.99 -8.12 -7.47
N LEU A 215 -11.01 -8.27 -6.62
CA LEU A 215 -11.06 -9.32 -5.59
C LEU A 215 -11.11 -10.74 -6.18
N LEU A 216 -11.87 -10.94 -7.26
CA LEU A 216 -12.10 -12.27 -7.81
C LEU A 216 -11.05 -12.70 -8.85
N THR A 217 -10.24 -11.77 -9.36
CA THR A 217 -9.30 -12.01 -10.46
C THR A 217 -7.87 -11.60 -10.07
N PRO A 218 -7.17 -12.32 -9.18
CA PRO A 218 -5.85 -11.91 -8.68
C PRO A 218 -4.76 -11.82 -9.78
N SER A 219 -4.99 -12.41 -10.94
CA SER A 219 -4.11 -12.33 -12.13
C SER A 219 -4.36 -11.11 -13.04
N ASN A 220 -5.22 -10.17 -12.63
CA ASN A 220 -5.49 -8.99 -13.45
C ASN A 220 -4.32 -8.01 -13.52
N ILE A 221 -4.30 -7.16 -14.55
CA ILE A 221 -3.17 -6.24 -14.82
C ILE A 221 -2.87 -5.27 -13.67
N LEU A 222 -3.83 -4.94 -12.80
CA LEU A 222 -3.66 -3.96 -11.74
C LEU A 222 -3.00 -4.55 -10.49
N ILE A 223 -3.14 -5.86 -10.23
CA ILE A 223 -2.59 -6.50 -9.01
C ILE A 223 -1.74 -7.75 -9.26
N LYS A 224 -1.59 -8.19 -10.52
CA LYS A 224 -0.79 -9.37 -10.86
C LYS A 224 0.64 -9.26 -10.35
N ASP A 225 1.15 -10.38 -9.86
CA ASP A 225 2.58 -10.52 -9.61
C ASP A 225 3.31 -10.73 -10.95
N SER A 226 4.34 -9.91 -11.22
CA SER A 226 5.18 -10.05 -12.42
C SER A 226 6.58 -10.59 -12.10
N ASN A 227 6.83 -10.95 -10.84
CA ASN A 227 8.05 -11.61 -10.42
C ASN A 227 8.16 -13.00 -11.08
N LYS A 228 9.31 -13.28 -11.70
CA LYS A 228 9.56 -14.57 -12.34
C LYS A 228 10.19 -15.53 -11.35
N ALA A 229 9.62 -16.74 -11.30
CA ALA A 229 10.27 -17.86 -10.63
C ALA A 229 11.54 -18.25 -11.40
N VAL A 230 12.58 -18.59 -10.65
CA VAL A 230 13.87 -19.03 -11.17
C VAL A 230 13.97 -20.55 -11.08
N ASP A 231 14.48 -21.18 -12.14
CA ASP A 231 14.89 -22.58 -12.12
C ASP A 231 16.41 -22.64 -11.91
N TYR A 232 16.82 -22.64 -10.64
CA TYR A 232 18.24 -22.64 -10.28
C TYR A 232 18.99 -23.88 -10.77
N ARG A 233 18.29 -25.01 -10.96
CA ARG A 233 18.89 -26.22 -11.50
C ARG A 233 19.27 -26.03 -12.97
N ALA A 234 18.38 -25.41 -13.75
CA ALA A 234 18.65 -25.10 -15.14
C ALA A 234 19.65 -23.94 -15.31
N GLU A 235 19.65 -22.96 -14.41
CA GLU A 235 20.59 -21.83 -14.46
C GLU A 235 22.02 -22.22 -14.06
N HIS A 236 22.18 -23.03 -13.01
CA HIS A 236 23.50 -23.45 -12.52
C HIS A 236 23.41 -24.76 -11.71
N GLU A 237 23.71 -25.88 -12.37
CA GLU A 237 23.50 -27.21 -11.82
C GLU A 237 24.29 -27.49 -10.52
N GLN A 238 25.57 -27.08 -10.45
CA GLN A 238 26.42 -27.32 -9.27
C GLN A 238 25.92 -26.54 -8.05
N PHE A 239 25.68 -25.23 -8.18
CA PHE A 239 25.04 -24.42 -7.14
C PHE A 239 23.75 -25.06 -6.62
N TYR A 240 22.87 -25.51 -7.52
CA TYR A 240 21.63 -26.17 -7.11
C TYR A 240 21.91 -27.45 -6.32
N LYS A 241 22.76 -28.34 -6.84
CA LYS A 241 23.06 -29.64 -6.21
C LYS A 241 23.75 -29.49 -4.85
N GLU A 242 24.82 -28.71 -4.81
CA GLU A 242 25.66 -28.58 -3.61
C GLU A 242 24.92 -27.80 -2.51
N CYS A 243 24.33 -26.65 -2.84
CA CYS A 243 23.75 -25.76 -1.82
C CYS A 243 22.35 -26.17 -1.32
N ILE A 244 21.60 -27.03 -2.03
CA ILE A 244 20.30 -27.53 -1.54
C ILE A 244 20.42 -28.79 -0.69
N SER A 245 21.57 -29.46 -0.71
CA SER A 245 21.75 -30.79 -0.12
C SER A 245 21.52 -30.82 1.40
N CYS A 246 21.91 -29.75 2.10
CA CYS A 246 21.86 -29.67 3.57
C CYS A 246 20.78 -28.73 4.10
N HIS A 247 20.52 -27.60 3.44
CA HIS A 247 19.59 -26.57 3.91
C HIS A 247 18.68 -26.03 2.80
N THR A 248 17.82 -25.06 3.14
CA THR A 248 17.00 -24.36 2.13
C THR A 248 17.90 -23.75 1.06
N LEU A 249 17.59 -23.95 -0.23
CA LEU A 249 18.32 -23.24 -1.28
C LEU A 249 18.03 -21.74 -1.19
N TYR A 250 19.00 -20.95 -0.72
CA TYR A 250 18.86 -19.51 -0.59
C TYR A 250 19.11 -18.83 -1.95
N PRO A 251 18.18 -17.98 -2.42
CA PRO A 251 18.42 -17.14 -3.58
C PRO A 251 19.71 -16.32 -3.44
N PRO A 252 20.56 -16.26 -4.48
CA PRO A 252 21.81 -15.50 -4.44
C PRO A 252 21.64 -14.03 -4.04
N TYR A 253 20.49 -13.43 -4.34
CA TYR A 253 20.20 -12.03 -3.99
C TYR A 253 20.00 -11.77 -2.50
N LEU A 254 19.96 -12.79 -1.65
CA LEU A 254 19.78 -12.65 -0.20
C LEU A 254 21.06 -12.32 0.57
N LEU A 255 22.20 -12.24 -0.10
CA LEU A 255 23.43 -11.71 0.49
C LEU A 255 24.21 -10.84 -0.51
N PRO A 256 25.00 -9.87 -0.02
CA PRO A 256 25.93 -9.11 -0.83
C PRO A 256 27.06 -9.99 -1.37
N LYS A 257 27.67 -9.53 -2.47
CA LYS A 257 28.88 -10.13 -3.05
C LYS A 257 29.95 -10.47 -2.00
N GLU A 258 30.24 -9.55 -1.10
CA GLU A 258 31.30 -9.68 -0.11
C GLU A 258 31.03 -10.83 0.88
N SER A 259 29.78 -10.97 1.30
CA SER A 259 29.34 -12.08 2.16
C SER A 259 29.47 -13.43 1.45
N TRP A 260 29.13 -13.50 0.16
CA TRP A 260 29.30 -14.73 -0.63
C TRP A 260 30.76 -15.12 -0.82
N VAL A 261 31.63 -14.15 -1.13
CA VAL A 261 33.07 -14.40 -1.24
C VAL A 261 33.61 -14.95 0.08
N LYS A 262 33.32 -14.27 1.20
CA LYS A 262 33.76 -14.71 2.52
C LYS A 262 33.27 -16.12 2.87
N MET A 263 32.02 -16.45 2.56
CA MET A 263 31.46 -17.78 2.81
C MET A 263 32.13 -18.85 1.95
N MET A 264 32.30 -18.60 0.64
CA MET A 264 32.83 -19.58 -0.30
C MET A 264 34.34 -19.80 -0.15
N ASP A 265 35.07 -18.81 0.39
CA ASP A 265 36.51 -18.94 0.64
C ASP A 265 36.83 -19.70 1.95
N ASP A 266 35.82 -19.98 2.80
CA ASP A 266 35.96 -20.59 4.13
C ASP A 266 34.92 -21.72 4.38
N LEU A 267 34.66 -22.55 3.35
CA LEU A 267 33.66 -23.63 3.43
C LEU A 267 34.01 -24.74 4.43
N GLU A 268 35.28 -24.87 4.80
CA GLU A 268 35.72 -25.77 5.88
C GLU A 268 35.13 -25.37 7.25
N ASN A 269 34.69 -24.12 7.40
CA ASN A 269 34.06 -23.57 8.61
C ASN A 269 32.60 -23.15 8.35
N HIS A 270 31.82 -23.98 7.65
CA HIS A 270 30.44 -23.67 7.25
C HIS A 270 29.42 -23.95 8.37
N PHE A 271 29.21 -22.96 9.26
CA PHE A 271 28.20 -23.00 10.33
C PHE A 271 28.33 -24.17 11.33
N GLY A 272 29.55 -24.67 11.51
CA GLY A 272 29.86 -25.79 12.42
C GLY A 272 30.02 -27.13 11.71
N ASP A 273 29.86 -27.17 10.40
CA ASP A 273 30.13 -28.32 9.54
C ASP A 273 31.20 -27.97 8.49
N ASP A 274 31.80 -29.00 7.88
CA ASP A 274 32.70 -28.87 6.73
C ASP A 274 31.89 -29.08 5.44
N ALA A 275 31.77 -28.01 4.65
CA ALA A 275 31.08 -28.01 3.36
C ALA A 275 32.07 -27.82 2.19
N SER A 276 33.34 -28.19 2.38
CA SER A 276 34.38 -28.04 1.36
C SER A 276 34.02 -28.79 0.08
N LEU A 277 34.28 -28.13 -1.04
CA LEU A 277 34.08 -28.65 -2.40
C LEU A 277 35.43 -28.69 -3.11
N ASP A 278 35.51 -29.44 -4.22
CA ASP A 278 36.68 -29.32 -5.08
C ASP A 278 36.80 -27.90 -5.64
N GLU A 279 38.02 -27.51 -6.01
CA GLU A 279 38.31 -26.14 -6.44
C GLU A 279 37.53 -25.72 -7.68
N ALA A 280 37.15 -26.64 -8.58
CA ALA A 280 36.41 -26.28 -9.78
C ALA A 280 34.96 -25.91 -9.42
N ASP A 281 34.29 -26.75 -8.64
CA ASP A 281 32.91 -26.51 -8.21
C ASP A 281 32.82 -25.30 -7.26
N LYS A 282 33.77 -25.16 -6.32
CA LYS A 282 33.85 -23.99 -5.43
C LYS A 282 33.93 -22.68 -6.20
N ASN A 283 34.83 -22.60 -7.19
CA ASN A 283 35.01 -21.37 -7.98
C ASN A 283 33.80 -21.10 -8.89
N SER A 284 33.23 -22.14 -9.52
CA SER A 284 32.03 -22.00 -10.35
C SER A 284 30.84 -21.45 -9.53
N ILE A 285 30.59 -22.02 -8.36
CA ILE A 285 29.49 -21.59 -7.48
C ILE A 285 29.74 -20.18 -6.95
N LYS A 286 30.97 -19.86 -6.53
CA LYS A 286 31.34 -18.52 -6.06
C LYS A 286 31.08 -17.46 -7.13
N ASP A 287 31.48 -17.71 -8.37
CA ASP A 287 31.25 -16.78 -9.48
C ASP A 287 29.75 -16.57 -9.76
N TYR A 288 28.95 -17.64 -9.71
CA TYR A 288 27.51 -17.56 -9.86
C TYR A 288 26.84 -16.75 -8.74
N LEU A 289 27.20 -17.00 -7.48
CA LEU A 289 26.67 -16.29 -6.32
C LEU A 289 27.02 -14.81 -6.36
N VAL A 290 28.27 -14.48 -6.67
CA VAL A 290 28.76 -13.11 -6.80
C VAL A 290 28.02 -12.36 -7.91
N LYS A 291 27.85 -12.99 -9.07
CA LYS A 291 27.16 -12.41 -10.23
C LYS A 291 25.68 -12.12 -9.95
N ASN A 292 25.01 -12.99 -9.20
CA ASN A 292 23.58 -12.89 -8.89
C ASN A 292 23.30 -12.35 -7.47
N SER A 293 24.31 -11.76 -6.83
CA SER A 293 24.24 -11.20 -5.48
C SER A 293 23.20 -10.08 -5.34
N ALA A 294 22.96 -9.64 -4.10
CA ALA A 294 21.98 -8.61 -3.80
C ALA A 294 22.17 -7.33 -4.66
N GLN A 295 23.42 -6.98 -5.00
CA GLN A 295 23.78 -5.82 -5.82
C GLN A 295 23.11 -5.81 -7.21
N THR A 296 22.87 -6.98 -7.82
CA THR A 296 22.36 -7.09 -9.18
C THR A 296 20.84 -7.32 -9.24
N SER A 297 20.21 -7.60 -8.11
CA SER A 297 18.78 -7.91 -8.03
C SER A 297 17.89 -6.67 -7.94
N THR A 298 16.65 -6.82 -8.43
CA THR A 298 15.56 -5.84 -8.32
C THR A 298 14.55 -6.20 -7.24
N LYS A 299 14.77 -7.26 -6.48
CA LYS A 299 13.90 -7.67 -5.37
C LYS A 299 14.03 -6.69 -4.21
N GLU A 300 12.92 -6.32 -3.59
CA GLU A 300 12.89 -5.50 -2.38
C GLU A 300 13.85 -6.04 -1.31
N SER A 301 13.73 -7.33 -0.98
CA SER A 301 14.58 -7.97 0.02
C SER A 301 16.08 -7.81 -0.26
N ALA A 302 16.50 -7.80 -1.53
CA ALA A 302 17.91 -7.60 -1.88
C ALA A 302 18.38 -6.17 -1.56
N GLN A 303 17.57 -5.17 -1.90
CA GLN A 303 17.88 -3.76 -1.62
C GLN A 303 17.90 -3.48 -0.12
N LYS A 304 16.88 -3.96 0.61
CA LYS A 304 16.80 -3.78 2.07
C LYS A 304 17.95 -4.52 2.79
N ILE A 305 18.37 -5.70 2.30
CA ILE A 305 19.55 -6.41 2.79
C ILE A 305 20.82 -5.59 2.58
N LEU A 306 21.08 -5.08 1.37
CA LEU A 306 22.25 -4.24 1.08
C LEU A 306 22.31 -3.02 2.01
N LYS A 307 21.16 -2.36 2.24
CA LYS A 307 21.07 -1.21 3.15
C LYS A 307 21.38 -1.61 4.60
N SER A 308 20.93 -2.79 5.03
CA SER A 308 21.12 -3.29 6.40
C SER A 308 22.54 -3.80 6.71
N ILE A 309 23.30 -4.24 5.70
CA ILE A 309 24.62 -4.87 5.88
C ILE A 309 25.78 -3.88 5.77
N LYS A 310 25.58 -2.60 5.43
CA LYS A 310 26.66 -1.64 5.10
C LYS A 310 27.90 -1.59 6.03
N ASN A 311 27.81 -2.06 7.28
CA ASN A 311 28.94 -2.19 8.22
C ASN A 311 29.10 -3.58 8.86
N SER A 312 28.53 -4.64 8.28
CA SER A 312 28.58 -6.03 8.79
C SER A 312 29.23 -6.96 7.78
N ASP A 313 30.08 -7.84 8.27
CA ASP A 313 30.72 -8.94 7.54
C ASP A 313 29.94 -10.26 7.69
N THR A 314 28.64 -10.16 7.98
CA THR A 314 27.77 -11.32 8.19
C THR A 314 27.65 -12.14 6.91
N ILE A 315 27.77 -13.46 7.07
CA ILE A 315 27.52 -14.45 6.03
C ILE A 315 26.17 -15.17 6.23
N ALA A 316 25.43 -14.84 7.29
CA ALA A 316 24.13 -15.45 7.59
C ALA A 316 22.99 -14.46 7.32
N VAL A 317 22.04 -14.85 6.46
CA VAL A 317 20.83 -14.08 6.16
C VAL A 317 20.05 -13.75 7.45
N THR A 318 19.94 -14.72 8.36
CA THR A 318 19.21 -14.59 9.64
C THR A 318 19.86 -13.65 10.65
N LYS A 319 21.12 -13.24 10.40
CA LYS A 319 21.85 -12.28 11.22
C LYS A 319 21.82 -10.86 10.67
N THR A 320 21.25 -10.65 9.49
CA THR A 320 21.06 -9.31 8.94
C THR A 320 20.01 -8.55 9.74
N ALA A 321 20.21 -7.24 9.93
CA ALA A 321 19.24 -6.41 10.65
C ALA A 321 17.88 -6.38 9.93
N TYR A 322 17.88 -6.42 8.60
CA TYR A 322 16.65 -6.53 7.81
C TYR A 322 15.85 -7.79 8.17
N TRP A 323 16.50 -8.96 8.16
CA TRP A 323 15.82 -10.21 8.49
C TRP A 323 15.29 -10.20 9.92
N GLN A 324 16.09 -9.73 10.88
CA GLN A 324 15.71 -9.68 12.29
C GLN A 324 14.49 -8.78 12.53
N ASN A 325 14.46 -7.60 11.91
CA ASN A 325 13.34 -6.68 12.02
C ASN A 325 12.08 -7.27 11.37
N LYS A 326 12.18 -7.88 10.18
CA LYS A 326 11.01 -8.48 9.50
C LYS A 326 10.43 -9.71 10.23
N HIS A 327 11.22 -10.36 11.09
CA HIS A 327 10.79 -11.56 11.83
C HIS A 327 10.60 -11.31 13.33
N ASP A 328 10.63 -10.05 13.80
CA ASP A 328 10.60 -9.72 15.22
C ASP A 328 9.26 -10.06 15.91
N ALA A 329 8.16 -9.89 15.18
CA ALA A 329 6.79 -10.17 15.62
C ALA A 329 6.46 -11.67 15.65
N ILE A 330 7.34 -12.52 15.11
CA ILE A 330 7.13 -13.98 15.11
C ILE A 330 7.58 -14.55 16.46
N ASP A 331 6.66 -15.27 17.12
CA ASP A 331 6.98 -15.96 18.36
C ASP A 331 8.17 -16.91 18.17
N LYS A 332 9.22 -16.73 18.98
CA LYS A 332 10.47 -17.49 18.89
C LYS A 332 10.28 -19.01 19.05
N SER A 333 9.19 -19.45 19.69
CA SER A 333 8.81 -20.86 19.79
C SER A 333 8.50 -21.50 18.43
N ILE A 334 8.02 -20.71 17.45
CA ILE A 334 7.74 -21.19 16.09
C ILE A 334 8.99 -21.76 15.45
N PHE A 335 10.14 -21.11 15.61
CA PHE A 335 11.43 -21.59 15.06
C PHE A 335 11.92 -22.89 15.69
N LYS A 336 11.38 -23.27 16.86
CA LYS A 336 11.67 -24.54 17.54
C LYS A 336 10.57 -25.59 17.35
N SER A 337 9.49 -25.24 16.66
CA SER A 337 8.37 -26.15 16.41
C SER A 337 8.82 -27.34 15.56
N LYS A 338 8.12 -28.48 15.66
CA LYS A 338 8.41 -29.67 14.83
C LYS A 338 8.35 -29.38 13.32
N LYS A 339 7.53 -28.40 12.90
CA LYS A 339 7.33 -28.05 11.50
C LYS A 339 8.46 -27.17 10.94
N VAL A 340 9.01 -26.26 11.74
CA VAL A 340 10.07 -25.34 11.31
C VAL A 340 11.45 -25.88 11.68
N GLY A 341 11.64 -26.33 12.92
CA GLY A 341 12.83 -26.97 13.45
C GLY A 341 14.03 -26.04 13.68
N ASN A 342 14.31 -25.16 12.73
CA ASN A 342 15.42 -24.20 12.79
C ASN A 342 15.03 -22.87 12.13
N ILE A 343 15.57 -21.76 12.64
CA ILE A 343 15.43 -20.40 12.08
C ILE A 343 15.94 -20.28 10.64
N SER A 344 16.87 -21.15 10.21
CA SER A 344 17.38 -21.21 8.84
C SER A 344 16.43 -21.89 7.86
N ASN A 345 15.40 -22.61 8.33
CA ASN A 345 14.44 -23.33 7.47
C ASN A 345 13.38 -22.39 6.88
N CYS A 346 13.83 -21.41 6.09
CA CYS A 346 12.96 -20.38 5.51
C CYS A 346 11.82 -20.96 4.66
N LYS A 347 12.03 -22.10 3.99
CA LYS A 347 10.99 -22.74 3.16
C LYS A 347 9.78 -23.24 3.94
N ALA A 348 9.90 -23.40 5.27
CA ALA A 348 8.77 -23.78 6.11
C ALA A 348 7.64 -22.72 6.09
N CYS A 349 8.01 -21.45 5.90
CA CYS A 349 7.07 -20.33 5.80
C CYS A 349 7.04 -19.69 4.41
N HIS A 350 8.16 -19.69 3.68
CA HIS A 350 8.32 -19.14 2.34
C HIS A 350 8.40 -20.25 1.29
N LYS A 351 7.25 -20.80 0.89
CA LYS A 351 7.19 -22.01 0.03
C LYS A 351 7.93 -21.89 -1.31
N ASN A 352 8.07 -20.66 -1.84
CA ASN A 352 8.69 -20.40 -3.13
C ASN A 352 10.13 -19.84 -3.03
N ILE A 353 10.74 -19.85 -1.83
CA ILE A 353 12.09 -19.30 -1.64
C ILE A 353 13.12 -19.98 -2.53
N GLU A 354 13.07 -21.30 -2.68
CA GLU A 354 13.97 -22.09 -3.54
C GLU A 354 13.74 -21.82 -5.05
N ARG A 355 12.78 -20.93 -5.39
CA ARG A 355 12.50 -20.44 -6.75
C ARG A 355 12.74 -18.92 -6.87
N GLY A 356 13.38 -18.29 -5.89
CA GLY A 356 13.68 -16.86 -5.92
C GLY A 356 12.48 -15.95 -5.67
N LEU A 357 11.41 -16.47 -5.07
CA LEU A 357 10.20 -15.72 -4.75
C LEU A 357 9.98 -15.66 -3.24
N LEU A 358 9.83 -14.44 -2.73
CA LEU A 358 9.63 -14.11 -1.32
C LEU A 358 8.46 -13.14 -1.14
N ASN A 359 7.49 -13.16 -2.05
CA ASN A 359 6.38 -12.21 -2.04
C ASN A 359 5.55 -12.36 -0.76
N ASP A 360 5.15 -11.24 -0.15
CA ASP A 360 4.41 -11.22 1.11
C ASP A 360 3.10 -12.02 1.05
N ARG A 361 2.40 -11.95 -0.09
CA ARG A 361 1.15 -12.68 -0.36
C ARG A 361 1.28 -14.21 -0.29
N ASP A 362 2.49 -14.74 -0.49
CA ASP A 362 2.75 -16.18 -0.53
C ASP A 362 3.22 -16.75 0.82
N ILE A 363 3.48 -15.87 1.81
CA ILE A 363 4.01 -16.25 3.12
C ILE A 363 2.92 -16.94 3.94
N GLN A 364 3.26 -18.12 4.47
CA GLN A 364 2.37 -18.87 5.35
C GLN A 364 3.13 -19.27 6.60
N ILE A 365 3.00 -18.48 7.68
CA ILE A 365 3.61 -18.80 8.96
C ILE A 365 3.14 -20.18 9.41
N ALA A 366 4.09 -21.08 9.61
CA ALA A 366 3.83 -22.39 10.15
C ALA A 366 3.20 -22.26 11.55
N LYS A 367 1.90 -22.56 11.66
CA LYS A 367 1.24 -22.66 12.97
C LYS A 367 1.93 -23.78 13.76
N GLY A 368 2.38 -23.45 14.97
CA GLY A 368 2.85 -24.45 15.93
C GLY A 368 1.69 -25.40 16.25
N VAL A 369 1.95 -26.71 16.16
CA VAL A 369 1.14 -27.72 16.84
C VAL A 369 1.86 -28.05 18.14
#